data_AF-A0A350R773-F1
#
_entry.id   AF-A0A350R773-F1
#
_cell.length_a   1.000
_cell.length_b   1.000
_cell.length_c   1.000
_cell.angle_alpha   90.00
_cell.angle_beta   90.00
_cell.angle_gamma   90.00
#
_symmetry.space_group_name_H-M   'P 1'
#
loop_
_entity.id
_entity.type
_entity.pdbx_description
1 polymer ?
#
loop_
_entity_poly.entity_id
_entity_poly.type
_entity_poly.pdbx_seq_one_letter_code
_entity_poly.pdbx_strand_id
1 'polypeptide(L)'
;MKHREFITSISIDFSLDSTKKAGEILLEQAKRDWAERRTIIGNWVVLDQAIDDEVEHSIAGKIRTLSRATYFKLIHPVTYAVSNFLASTSMVLGMSSILFLMAPYFALEFRSLVMRSTNSFLPSAEYIVAPATTQEKEIAPEDHFRIRIPEINVDAQVIANVDASDPESYEPALQKGIAHAKGSGFPSDLDGAIPDYNSNKTMFLFAHSTDASWNVSTYNAIFYSLKDLEVGNTVEIVFWGESHWYSVKETKIVAADDVSLLQPQTEKEQVILQTCWPPGTTWKRLLVVAEKAE
;
A
#
# COMPACT_ATOMS: atom_id res chain seq x y z
N MET A 1 1.24 -14.22 20.86
CA MET A 1 2.42 -14.84 21.51
C MET A 1 2.17 -16.19 22.20
N LYS A 2 0.98 -16.84 22.09
CA LYS A 2 0.68 -18.10 22.81
C LYS A 2 0.55 -19.39 21.96
N HIS A 3 0.64 -19.32 20.63
CA HIS A 3 0.45 -20.51 19.77
C HIS A 3 1.74 -21.25 19.39
N ARG A 4 2.91 -20.60 19.43
CA ARG A 4 4.20 -21.24 19.11
C ARG A 4 4.71 -22.15 20.23
N GLU A 5 4.35 -21.91 21.48
CA GLU A 5 4.77 -22.76 22.61
C GLU A 5 4.00 -24.09 22.64
N PHE A 6 2.74 -24.10 22.17
CA PHE A 6 1.86 -25.26 22.30
C PHE A 6 2.28 -26.44 21.40
N ILE A 7 2.58 -26.21 20.12
CA ILE A 7 2.94 -27.29 19.18
C ILE A 7 4.34 -27.86 19.49
N THR A 8 5.26 -27.00 19.93
CA THR A 8 6.61 -27.41 20.34
C THR A 8 6.55 -28.23 21.62
N SER A 9 5.68 -27.89 22.58
CA SER A 9 5.51 -28.68 23.82
C SER A 9 4.95 -30.08 23.57
N ILE A 10 3.92 -30.21 22.72
CA ILE A 10 3.25 -31.49 22.44
C ILE A 10 4.19 -32.48 21.74
N SER A 11 5.01 -32.00 20.80
CA SER A 11 5.94 -32.86 20.05
C SER A 11 7.15 -33.29 20.89
N ILE A 12 7.60 -32.44 21.82
CA ILE A 12 8.65 -32.77 22.79
C ILE A 12 8.14 -33.79 23.83
N ASP A 13 6.91 -33.62 24.33
CA ASP A 13 6.33 -34.52 25.34
C ASP A 13 6.12 -35.94 24.81
N PHE A 14 5.64 -36.11 23.58
CA PHE A 14 5.44 -37.45 22.98
C PHE A 14 6.76 -38.22 22.77
N SER A 15 7.83 -37.51 22.43
CA SER A 15 9.16 -38.12 22.22
C SER A 15 9.86 -38.46 23.55
N LEU A 16 9.67 -37.63 24.59
CA LEU A 16 10.15 -37.93 25.94
C LEU A 16 9.44 -39.14 26.55
N ASP A 17 8.13 -39.27 26.33
CA ASP A 17 7.35 -40.38 26.87
C ASP A 17 7.76 -41.74 26.25
N SER A 18 7.96 -41.78 24.93
CA SER A 18 8.42 -42.99 24.23
C SER A 18 9.84 -43.41 24.63
N THR A 19 10.75 -42.46 24.81
CA THR A 19 12.13 -42.75 25.26
C THR A 19 12.20 -43.15 26.73
N LYS A 20 11.37 -42.55 27.58
CA LYS A 20 11.22 -42.94 28.98
C LYS A 20 10.68 -44.37 29.10
N LYS A 21 9.66 -44.70 28.32
CA LYS A 21 9.06 -46.04 28.27
C LYS A 21 10.06 -47.10 27.76
N ALA A 22 10.88 -46.78 26.77
CA ALA A 22 11.96 -47.66 26.31
C ALA A 22 13.06 -47.86 27.38
N GLY A 23 13.41 -46.81 28.13
CA GLY A 23 14.33 -46.88 29.26
C GLY A 23 13.81 -47.74 30.42
N GLU A 24 12.52 -47.62 30.75
CA GLU A 24 11.85 -48.43 31.77
C GLU A 24 11.83 -49.91 31.39
N ILE A 25 11.56 -50.25 30.11
CA ILE A 25 11.59 -51.64 29.64
C ILE A 25 12.99 -52.26 29.77
N LEU A 26 14.03 -51.52 29.38
CA LEU A 26 15.41 -51.99 29.48
C LEU A 26 15.88 -52.13 30.93
N LEU A 27 15.45 -51.22 31.81
CA LEU A 27 15.74 -51.30 33.25
C LEU A 27 15.06 -52.53 33.87
N GLU A 28 13.80 -52.77 33.54
CA GLU A 28 13.08 -53.96 34.03
C GLU A 28 13.64 -55.27 33.47
N GLN A 29 14.19 -55.25 32.25
CA GLN A 29 14.87 -56.41 31.68
C GLN A 29 16.22 -56.67 32.34
N ALA A 30 16.99 -55.62 32.61
CA ALA A 30 18.25 -55.72 33.37
C ALA A 30 18.02 -56.23 34.79
N LYS A 31 16.97 -55.76 35.49
CA LYS A 31 16.58 -56.25 36.83
C LYS A 31 16.21 -57.74 36.81
N ARG A 32 15.49 -58.19 35.77
CA ARG A 32 15.14 -59.62 35.61
C ARG A 32 16.37 -60.51 35.37
N ASP A 33 17.26 -60.10 34.46
CA ASP A 33 18.51 -60.85 34.18
C ASP A 33 19.42 -60.92 35.42
N TRP A 34 19.40 -59.88 36.26
CA TRP A 34 20.17 -59.85 37.51
C TRP A 34 19.54 -60.72 38.60
N ALA A 35 18.20 -60.73 38.71
CA ALA A 35 17.48 -61.61 39.63
C ALA A 35 17.67 -63.11 39.29
N GLU A 36 17.77 -63.47 38.00
CA GLU A 36 18.12 -64.83 37.56
C GLU A 36 19.55 -65.25 37.96
N ARG A 37 20.49 -64.29 38.07
CA ARG A 37 21.87 -64.59 38.53
C ARG A 37 21.98 -64.74 40.05
N ARG A 38 21.01 -64.23 40.84
CA ARG A 38 20.97 -64.35 42.32
C ARG A 38 20.65 -65.76 42.81
N THR A 39 19.99 -66.61 42.01
CA THR A 39 19.60 -67.96 42.45
C THR A 39 20.76 -68.95 42.56
N ILE A 40 21.99 -68.56 42.18
CA ILE A 40 23.15 -69.47 42.12
C ILE A 40 24.13 -69.31 43.30
N ILE A 41 24.11 -68.25 44.11
CA ILE A 41 25.11 -68.07 45.18
C ILE A 41 24.48 -67.51 46.46
N GLY A 42 24.44 -68.32 47.51
CA GLY A 42 23.91 -67.94 48.81
C GLY A 42 24.86 -67.10 49.66
N ASN A 43 24.27 -66.10 50.32
CA ASN A 43 24.70 -65.44 51.56
C ASN A 43 25.73 -64.27 51.47
N TRP A 44 25.31 -63.10 50.96
CA TRP A 44 25.96 -61.79 51.19
C TRP A 44 24.96 -60.61 51.05
N VAL A 45 24.06 -60.39 52.01
CA VAL A 45 22.99 -59.36 51.88
C VAL A 45 23.50 -57.90 51.94
N VAL A 46 24.64 -57.62 52.58
CA VAL A 46 25.13 -56.24 52.78
C VAL A 46 26.07 -55.77 51.67
N LEU A 47 26.81 -56.69 51.03
CA LEU A 47 27.65 -56.36 49.86
C LEU A 47 26.79 -56.15 48.60
N ASP A 48 25.66 -56.85 48.53
CA ASP A 48 24.70 -56.82 47.41
C ASP A 48 24.03 -55.45 47.27
N GLN A 49 23.69 -54.81 48.38
CA GLN A 49 23.00 -53.51 48.40
C GLN A 49 23.89 -52.37 47.89
N ALA A 50 25.19 -52.38 48.23
CA ALA A 50 26.15 -51.39 47.76
C ALA A 50 26.51 -51.58 46.26
N ILE A 51 26.54 -52.83 45.79
CA ILE A 51 26.80 -53.17 44.38
C ILE A 51 25.57 -52.83 43.52
N ASP A 52 24.35 -53.13 44.00
CA ASP A 52 23.09 -52.76 43.33
C ASP A 52 22.99 -51.24 43.19
N ASP A 53 23.30 -50.45 44.23
CA ASP A 53 23.28 -48.99 44.19
C ASP A 53 24.32 -48.40 43.21
N GLU A 54 25.54 -48.95 43.16
CA GLU A 54 26.60 -48.51 42.25
C GLU A 54 26.28 -48.85 40.79
N VAL A 55 25.72 -50.04 40.55
CA VAL A 55 25.25 -50.50 39.24
C VAL A 55 24.06 -49.67 38.78
N GLU A 56 23.09 -49.40 39.65
CA GLU A 56 21.92 -48.57 39.32
C GLU A 56 22.33 -47.11 39.04
N HIS A 57 23.26 -46.55 39.80
CA HIS A 57 23.79 -45.20 39.55
C HIS A 57 24.57 -45.11 38.22
N SER A 58 25.37 -46.14 37.89
CA SER A 58 26.12 -46.24 36.64
C SER A 58 25.21 -46.42 35.43
N ILE A 59 24.19 -47.27 35.54
CA ILE A 59 23.18 -47.48 34.50
C ILE A 59 22.35 -46.20 34.31
N ALA A 60 21.89 -45.56 35.38
CA ALA A 60 21.16 -44.30 35.32
C ALA A 60 22.00 -43.18 34.69
N GLY A 61 23.29 -43.10 35.01
CA GLY A 61 24.25 -42.19 34.37
C GLY A 61 24.39 -42.45 32.87
N LYS A 62 24.60 -43.71 32.47
CA LYS A 62 24.70 -44.11 31.06
C LYS A 62 23.42 -43.83 30.29
N ILE A 63 22.25 -44.15 30.86
CA ILE A 63 20.93 -43.86 30.25
C ILE A 63 20.75 -42.35 30.08
N ARG A 64 21.12 -41.52 31.06
CA ARG A 64 21.08 -40.04 30.94
C ARG A 64 22.03 -39.51 29.86
N THR A 65 23.23 -40.08 29.72
CA THR A 65 24.16 -39.68 28.67
C THR A 65 23.71 -40.13 27.27
N LEU A 66 23.14 -41.34 27.16
CA LEU A 66 22.57 -41.87 25.94
C LEU A 66 21.32 -41.10 25.52
N SER A 67 20.45 -40.73 26.46
CA SER A 67 19.26 -39.91 26.16
C SER A 67 19.64 -38.51 25.70
N ARG A 68 20.66 -37.88 26.31
CA ARG A 68 21.25 -36.62 25.82
C ARG A 68 21.88 -36.76 24.44
N ALA A 69 22.66 -37.81 24.21
CA ALA A 69 23.30 -38.05 22.91
C ALA A 69 22.27 -38.32 21.80
N THR A 70 21.22 -39.09 22.09
CA THR A 70 20.09 -39.35 21.19
C THR A 70 19.30 -38.08 20.92
N TYR A 71 19.01 -37.27 21.94
CA TYR A 71 18.36 -35.97 21.78
C TYR A 71 19.16 -35.05 20.86
N PHE A 72 20.47 -34.89 21.09
CA PHE A 72 21.33 -34.04 20.27
C PHE A 72 21.53 -34.57 18.84
N LYS A 73 21.60 -35.90 18.64
CA LYS A 73 21.84 -36.48 17.31
C LYS A 73 20.58 -36.61 16.46
N LEU A 74 19.41 -36.86 17.06
CA LEU A 74 18.18 -37.17 16.32
C LEU A 74 17.11 -36.09 16.45
N ILE A 75 16.88 -35.56 17.65
CA ILE A 75 15.75 -34.64 17.91
C ILE A 75 16.15 -33.18 17.63
N HIS A 76 17.35 -32.77 18.03
CA HIS A 76 17.88 -31.43 17.80
C HIS A 76 17.94 -31.02 16.31
N PRO A 77 18.46 -31.83 15.36
CA PRO A 77 18.47 -31.43 13.96
C PRO A 77 17.06 -31.31 13.36
N VAL A 78 16.11 -32.17 13.78
CA VAL A 78 14.73 -32.13 13.29
C VAL A 78 13.98 -30.91 13.85
N THR A 79 14.06 -30.67 15.15
CA THR A 79 13.45 -29.50 15.79
C THR A 79 14.03 -28.19 15.26
N TYR A 80 15.35 -28.14 15.05
CA TYR A 80 16.02 -27.02 14.40
C TYR A 80 15.54 -26.82 12.95
N ALA A 81 15.46 -27.89 12.16
CA ALA A 81 14.98 -27.82 10.77
C ALA A 81 13.53 -27.33 10.69
N VAL A 82 12.64 -27.86 11.53
CA VAL A 82 11.23 -27.44 11.60
C VAL A 82 11.10 -25.98 12.04
N SER A 83 11.84 -25.58 13.09
CA SER A 83 11.85 -24.19 13.56
C SER A 83 12.32 -23.23 12.47
N ASN A 84 13.41 -23.57 11.77
CA ASN A 84 13.94 -22.77 10.67
C ASN A 84 12.97 -22.68 9.49
N PHE A 85 12.30 -23.79 9.14
CA PHE A 85 11.28 -23.79 8.09
C PHE A 85 10.09 -22.90 8.46
N LEU A 86 9.60 -22.99 9.70
CA LEU A 86 8.50 -22.14 10.17
C LEU A 86 8.91 -20.66 10.28
N ALA A 87 10.16 -20.37 10.66
CA ALA A 87 10.68 -19.02 10.71
C ALA A 87 10.82 -18.43 9.28
N SER A 88 11.43 -19.16 8.36
CA SER A 88 11.64 -18.68 6.98
C SER A 88 10.32 -18.49 6.25
N THR A 89 9.38 -19.43 6.37
CA THR A 89 8.03 -19.28 5.79
C THR A 89 7.30 -18.08 6.36
N SER A 90 7.34 -17.85 7.68
CA SER A 90 6.71 -16.67 8.29
C SER A 90 7.35 -15.35 7.83
N MET A 91 8.67 -15.33 7.63
CA MET A 91 9.39 -14.18 7.12
C MET A 91 9.02 -13.89 5.66
N VAL A 92 8.98 -14.92 4.81
CA VAL A 92 8.57 -14.78 3.40
C VAL A 92 7.12 -14.31 3.30
N LEU A 93 6.19 -14.89 4.08
CA LEU A 93 4.80 -14.45 4.11
C LEU A 93 4.66 -13.00 4.59
N GLY A 94 5.43 -12.60 5.61
CA GLY A 94 5.47 -11.22 6.08
C GLY A 94 5.98 -10.25 5.00
N MET A 95 7.09 -10.59 4.35
CA MET A 95 7.67 -9.78 3.27
C MET A 95 6.73 -9.69 2.07
N SER A 96 6.13 -10.81 1.65
CA SER A 96 5.14 -10.85 0.58
C SER A 96 3.89 -10.06 0.93
N SER A 97 3.42 -10.09 2.19
CA SER A 97 2.28 -9.30 2.64
C SER A 97 2.58 -7.80 2.59
N ILE A 98 3.77 -7.37 3.01
CA ILE A 98 4.19 -5.97 2.92
C ILE A 98 4.26 -5.54 1.45
N LEU A 99 4.88 -6.35 0.59
CA LEU A 99 4.95 -6.06 -0.85
C LEU A 99 3.57 -5.99 -1.49
N PHE A 100 2.66 -6.89 -1.13
CA PHE A 100 1.29 -6.88 -1.64
C PHE A 100 0.52 -5.62 -1.23
N LEU A 101 0.65 -5.20 0.05
CA LEU A 101 0.01 -3.98 0.54
C LEU A 101 0.63 -2.71 -0.06
N MET A 102 1.93 -2.72 -0.33
CA MET A 102 2.66 -1.56 -0.86
C MET A 102 2.66 -1.47 -2.39
N ALA A 103 2.42 -2.58 -3.10
CA ALA A 103 2.42 -2.65 -4.56
C ALA A 103 1.57 -1.56 -5.25
N PRO A 104 0.31 -1.28 -4.85
CA PRO A 104 -0.48 -0.23 -5.51
C PRO A 104 0.14 1.16 -5.32
N TYR A 105 0.71 1.46 -4.15
CA TYR A 105 1.40 2.73 -3.91
C TYR A 105 2.66 2.86 -4.79
N PHE A 106 3.48 1.81 -4.83
CA PHE A 106 4.65 1.78 -5.71
C PHE A 106 4.27 1.89 -7.19
N ALA A 107 3.16 1.29 -7.63
CA ALA A 107 2.69 1.41 -9.00
C ALA A 107 2.31 2.86 -9.38
N LEU A 108 1.70 3.61 -8.45
CA LEU A 108 1.37 5.02 -8.67
C LEU A 108 2.63 5.90 -8.73
N GLU A 109 3.55 5.76 -7.77
CA GLU A 109 4.80 6.53 -7.80
C GLU A 109 5.68 6.15 -8.98
N PHE A 110 5.80 4.86 -9.32
CA PHE A 110 6.54 4.41 -10.50
C PHE A 110 5.93 4.96 -11.78
N ARG A 111 4.59 4.96 -11.91
CA ARG A 111 3.88 5.59 -13.03
C ARG A 111 4.24 7.07 -13.10
N SER A 112 4.09 7.83 -12.01
CA SER A 112 4.45 9.26 -11.98
C SER A 112 5.91 9.48 -12.39
N LEU A 113 6.86 8.70 -11.86
CA LEU A 113 8.28 8.80 -12.19
C LEU A 113 8.60 8.49 -13.65
N VAL A 114 8.01 7.42 -14.21
CA VAL A 114 8.18 7.08 -15.63
C VAL A 114 7.65 8.21 -16.51
N MET A 115 6.48 8.76 -16.20
CA MET A 115 5.89 9.87 -16.97
C MET A 115 6.77 11.13 -16.91
N ARG A 116 7.30 11.47 -15.73
CA ARG A 116 8.26 12.57 -15.59
C ARG A 116 9.50 12.35 -16.46
N SER A 117 10.06 11.15 -16.43
CA SER A 117 11.24 10.81 -17.22
C SER A 117 10.92 10.89 -18.72
N THR A 118 9.82 10.31 -19.19
CA THR A 118 9.47 10.34 -20.63
C THR A 118 9.17 11.77 -21.11
N ASN A 119 8.49 12.58 -20.31
CA ASN A 119 8.17 13.97 -20.65
C ASN A 119 9.42 14.85 -20.73
N SER A 120 10.45 14.58 -19.94
CA SER A 120 11.74 15.29 -20.05
C SER A 120 12.56 14.94 -21.31
N PHE A 121 12.21 13.84 -22.02
CA PHE A 121 12.87 13.42 -23.26
C PHE A 121 12.07 13.69 -24.53
N LEU A 122 10.78 14.01 -24.40
CA LEU A 122 10.01 14.54 -25.52
C LEU A 122 10.32 16.05 -25.58
N PRO A 123 10.81 16.61 -26.71
CA PRO A 123 10.78 18.05 -26.85
C PRO A 123 9.34 18.48 -26.59
N SER A 124 9.11 19.50 -25.74
CA SER A 124 7.80 20.16 -25.63
C SER A 124 7.32 20.29 -27.06
N ALA A 125 6.28 19.55 -27.43
CA ALA A 125 5.85 19.49 -28.81
C ALA A 125 5.71 20.93 -29.24
N GLU A 126 6.59 21.38 -30.14
CA GLU A 126 6.55 22.74 -30.64
C GLU A 126 5.14 22.87 -31.18
N TYR A 127 4.34 23.73 -30.54
CA TYR A 127 2.93 23.88 -30.83
C TYR A 127 2.88 24.52 -32.21
N ILE A 128 2.96 23.68 -33.24
CA ILE A 128 2.71 24.08 -34.61
C ILE A 128 1.25 24.52 -34.56
N VAL A 129 1.04 25.83 -34.50
CA VAL A 129 -0.25 26.45 -34.76
C VAL A 129 -0.60 26.03 -36.19
N ALA A 130 -1.29 24.90 -36.31
CA ALA A 130 -1.90 24.49 -37.56
C ALA A 130 -2.86 25.63 -37.93
N PRO A 131 -2.80 26.14 -39.17
CA PRO A 131 -3.68 27.24 -39.56
C PRO A 131 -5.12 26.79 -39.36
N ALA A 132 -5.87 27.56 -38.58
CA ALA A 132 -7.28 27.34 -38.29
C ALA A 132 -8.03 27.20 -39.62
N THR A 133 -8.28 25.96 -40.01
CA THR A 133 -9.19 25.66 -41.11
C THR A 133 -10.54 25.50 -40.45
N THR A 134 -11.38 26.52 -40.62
CA THR A 134 -12.79 26.53 -40.26
C THR A 134 -13.51 25.43 -41.04
N GLN A 135 -13.44 24.21 -40.55
CA GLN A 135 -14.49 23.23 -40.77
C GLN A 135 -15.17 23.07 -39.42
N GLU A 136 -16.48 23.33 -39.42
CA GLU A 136 -17.37 23.12 -38.29
C GLU A 136 -17.38 21.62 -37.96
N LYS A 137 -16.39 21.21 -37.17
CA LYS A 137 -16.24 19.86 -36.67
C LYS A 137 -17.28 19.73 -35.57
N GLU A 138 -18.28 18.89 -35.79
CA GLU A 138 -19.25 18.49 -34.78
C GLU A 138 -18.46 18.08 -33.53
N ILE A 139 -18.53 18.91 -32.48
CA ILE A 139 -17.76 18.73 -31.25
C ILE A 139 -18.31 17.46 -30.60
N ALA A 140 -17.47 16.46 -30.42
CA ALA A 140 -17.87 15.24 -29.74
C ALA A 140 -18.28 15.58 -28.28
N PRO A 141 -19.29 14.93 -27.69
CA PRO A 141 -19.77 15.24 -26.35
C PRO A 141 -18.69 15.32 -25.26
N GLU A 142 -17.62 14.55 -25.42
CA GLU A 142 -16.42 14.48 -24.59
C GLU A 142 -15.45 15.69 -24.70
N ASP A 143 -15.59 16.51 -25.75
CA ASP A 143 -14.74 17.67 -26.04
C ASP A 143 -15.42 19.00 -25.67
N HIS A 144 -16.61 18.96 -25.05
CA HIS A 144 -17.27 20.16 -24.54
C HIS A 144 -16.56 20.78 -23.33
N PHE A 145 -15.93 19.96 -22.48
CA PHE A 145 -15.16 20.44 -21.35
C PHE A 145 -14.13 19.39 -20.91
N ARG A 146 -12.85 19.68 -21.11
CA ARG A 146 -11.72 18.78 -20.85
C ARG A 146 -10.52 19.58 -20.35
N ILE A 147 -9.65 18.93 -19.60
CA ILE A 147 -8.38 19.49 -19.16
C ILE A 147 -7.23 18.59 -19.60
N ARG A 148 -6.17 19.21 -20.11
CA ARG A 148 -4.91 18.54 -20.42
C ARG A 148 -3.76 19.22 -19.67
N ILE A 149 -2.92 18.40 -19.04
CA ILE A 149 -1.71 18.85 -18.34
C ILE A 149 -0.57 17.94 -18.82
N PRO A 150 0.11 18.31 -19.93
CA PRO A 150 1.08 17.45 -20.59
C PRO A 150 2.18 16.94 -19.66
N GLU A 151 2.70 17.81 -18.79
CA GLU A 151 3.85 17.58 -17.91
C GLU A 151 3.60 16.41 -16.94
N ILE A 152 2.34 16.16 -16.58
CA ILE A 152 1.93 15.05 -15.70
C ILE A 152 1.02 14.04 -16.42
N ASN A 153 0.86 14.16 -17.74
CA ASN A 153 0.02 13.33 -18.60
C ASN A 153 -1.41 13.15 -18.06
N VAL A 154 -2.01 14.28 -17.70
CA VAL A 154 -3.45 14.34 -17.43
C VAL A 154 -4.15 14.71 -18.72
N ASP A 155 -5.13 13.92 -19.12
CA ASP A 155 -6.09 14.22 -20.16
C ASP A 155 -7.44 13.62 -19.74
N ALA A 156 -8.36 14.47 -19.29
CA ALA A 156 -9.59 14.02 -18.65
C ALA A 156 -10.76 14.97 -18.87
N GLN A 157 -11.97 14.40 -18.91
CA GLN A 157 -13.21 15.15 -19.01
C GLN A 157 -13.51 15.91 -17.71
N VAL A 158 -14.06 17.12 -17.87
CA VAL A 158 -14.55 17.95 -16.79
C VAL A 158 -16.08 17.95 -16.78
N ILE A 159 -16.67 17.61 -15.64
CA ILE A 159 -18.12 17.66 -15.40
C ILE A 159 -18.45 19.05 -14.86
N ALA A 160 -19.23 19.81 -15.63
CA ALA A 160 -19.61 21.18 -15.28
C ALA A 160 -20.59 21.26 -14.10
N ASN A 161 -20.47 22.33 -13.30
CA ASN A 161 -21.49 22.81 -12.36
C ASN A 161 -21.90 21.82 -11.29
N VAL A 162 -20.89 21.13 -10.75
CA VAL A 162 -21.04 20.16 -9.65
C VAL A 162 -21.08 20.91 -8.33
N ASP A 163 -22.05 20.60 -7.48
CA ASP A 163 -22.14 21.21 -6.16
C ASP A 163 -21.09 20.59 -5.23
N ALA A 164 -20.04 21.34 -4.90
CA ALA A 164 -18.95 20.87 -4.04
C ALA A 164 -19.38 20.70 -2.57
N SER A 165 -20.56 21.18 -2.17
CA SER A 165 -21.10 21.04 -0.82
C SER A 165 -22.06 19.86 -0.66
N ASP A 166 -22.48 19.23 -1.75
CA ASP A 166 -23.44 18.12 -1.78
C ASP A 166 -22.79 16.81 -2.26
N PRO A 167 -22.56 15.82 -1.37
CA PRO A 167 -22.00 14.52 -1.74
C PRO A 167 -22.78 13.78 -2.82
N GLU A 168 -24.11 13.91 -2.83
CA GLU A 168 -24.95 13.26 -3.86
C GLU A 168 -24.70 13.85 -5.26
N SER A 169 -24.25 15.12 -5.31
CA SER A 169 -23.86 15.80 -6.54
C SER A 169 -22.44 15.45 -6.97
N TYR A 170 -21.45 15.55 -6.07
CA TYR A 170 -20.04 15.46 -6.47
C TYR A 170 -19.49 14.04 -6.56
N GLU A 171 -19.95 13.07 -5.75
CA GLU A 171 -19.40 11.71 -5.77
C GLU A 171 -19.55 11.02 -7.15
N PRO A 172 -20.71 11.10 -7.83
CA PRO A 172 -20.86 10.53 -9.17
C PRO A 172 -20.03 11.25 -10.24
N ALA A 173 -19.77 12.55 -10.06
CA ALA A 173 -18.92 13.31 -10.97
C ALA A 173 -17.46 12.90 -10.84
N LEU A 174 -16.97 12.76 -9.60
CA LEU A 174 -15.60 12.33 -9.30
C LEU A 174 -15.30 10.89 -9.73
N GLN A 175 -16.31 10.02 -9.82
CA GLN A 175 -16.18 8.70 -10.45
C GLN A 175 -15.90 8.79 -11.96
N LYS A 176 -16.45 9.81 -12.64
CA LYS A 176 -16.35 9.95 -14.10
C LYS A 176 -15.13 10.74 -14.54
N GLY A 177 -14.68 11.69 -13.73
CA GLY A 177 -13.57 12.56 -14.10
C GLY A 177 -13.35 13.69 -13.09
N ILE A 178 -13.12 14.89 -13.62
CA ILE A 178 -12.83 16.09 -12.83
C ILE A 178 -14.12 16.90 -12.67
N ALA A 179 -14.39 17.42 -11.48
CA ALA A 179 -15.57 18.23 -11.23
C ALA A 179 -15.23 19.72 -11.30
N HIS A 180 -16.00 20.49 -12.07
CA HIS A 180 -16.01 21.95 -12.03
C HIS A 180 -17.02 22.42 -10.98
N ALA A 181 -16.57 23.23 -10.03
CA ALA A 181 -17.43 23.69 -8.94
C ALA A 181 -18.53 24.62 -9.44
N LYS A 182 -19.76 24.36 -9.01
CA LYS A 182 -20.90 25.24 -9.27
C LYS A 182 -20.64 26.64 -8.69
N GLY A 183 -20.84 27.66 -9.53
CA GLY A 183 -20.59 29.06 -9.16
C GLY A 183 -19.13 29.52 -9.31
N SER A 184 -18.20 28.64 -9.69
CA SER A 184 -16.90 29.08 -10.21
C SER A 184 -17.00 29.52 -11.67
N GLY A 185 -16.02 30.29 -12.13
CA GLY A 185 -15.94 30.84 -13.47
C GLY A 185 -15.65 29.82 -14.56
N PHE A 186 -15.93 30.20 -15.80
CA PHE A 186 -15.53 29.50 -17.02
C PHE A 186 -14.39 30.28 -17.72
N PRO A 187 -13.73 29.72 -18.76
CA PRO A 187 -12.71 30.46 -19.50
C PRO A 187 -13.26 31.75 -20.09
N SER A 188 -12.50 32.86 -20.02
CA SER A 188 -13.04 34.20 -20.25
C SER A 188 -13.37 34.53 -21.69
N ASP A 189 -12.95 33.75 -22.69
CA ASP A 189 -13.20 34.10 -24.10
C ASP A 189 -14.70 33.97 -24.47
N LEU A 190 -15.51 33.54 -23.49
CA LEU A 190 -16.96 33.53 -23.50
C LEU A 190 -17.60 34.72 -22.78
N ASP A 191 -16.84 35.80 -22.50
CA ASP A 191 -17.35 37.02 -21.88
C ASP A 191 -18.57 37.55 -22.67
N GLY A 192 -19.78 37.28 -22.18
CA GLY A 192 -21.07 37.68 -22.76
C GLY A 192 -21.97 36.54 -23.24
N ALA A 193 -21.48 35.30 -23.34
CA ALA A 193 -22.27 34.15 -23.79
C ALA A 193 -23.11 33.50 -22.68
N ILE A 194 -22.67 33.61 -21.41
CA ILE A 194 -23.39 33.08 -20.25
C ILE A 194 -23.69 34.22 -19.24
N PRO A 195 -24.92 34.77 -19.23
CA PRO A 195 -25.28 35.98 -18.48
C PRO A 195 -25.00 35.97 -16.97
N ASP A 196 -25.01 34.79 -16.34
CA ASP A 196 -24.87 34.64 -14.88
C ASP A 196 -23.46 34.22 -14.42
N TYR A 197 -22.53 33.87 -15.33
CA TYR A 197 -21.22 33.31 -14.98
C TYR A 197 -20.04 34.29 -15.13
N ASN A 198 -20.31 35.48 -15.67
CA ASN A 198 -19.28 36.41 -16.15
C ASN A 198 -18.59 37.28 -15.08
N SER A 199 -19.04 37.22 -13.83
CA SER A 199 -18.42 38.03 -12.77
C SER A 199 -17.23 37.34 -12.10
N ASN A 200 -17.20 36.00 -12.10
CA ASN A 200 -16.15 35.23 -11.45
C ASN A 200 -15.10 34.79 -12.48
N LYS A 201 -13.87 35.28 -12.34
CA LYS A 201 -12.76 34.92 -13.22
C LYS A 201 -11.95 33.71 -12.72
N THR A 202 -12.36 33.10 -11.61
CA THR A 202 -11.70 31.93 -11.04
C THR A 202 -12.49 30.67 -11.36
N MET A 203 -11.93 29.81 -12.19
CA MET A 203 -12.41 28.45 -12.41
C MET A 203 -11.87 27.53 -11.32
N PHE A 204 -12.72 26.72 -10.71
CA PHE A 204 -12.33 25.79 -9.66
C PHE A 204 -12.61 24.35 -10.07
N LEU A 205 -11.56 23.55 -10.20
CA LEU A 205 -11.61 22.15 -10.61
C LEU A 205 -11.10 21.26 -9.49
N PHE A 206 -11.81 20.18 -9.19
CA PHE A 206 -11.41 19.25 -8.14
C PHE A 206 -11.57 17.78 -8.55
N ALA A 207 -10.63 16.94 -8.10
CA ALA A 207 -10.66 15.50 -8.33
C ALA A 207 -9.91 14.73 -7.22
N HIS A 208 -10.10 13.41 -7.18
CA HIS A 208 -9.43 12.54 -6.20
C HIS A 208 -7.91 12.50 -6.39
N SER A 209 -7.17 12.51 -5.28
CA SER A 209 -5.70 12.31 -5.29
C SER A 209 -5.36 10.83 -5.34
N THR A 210 -6.09 10.00 -4.60
CA THR A 210 -6.05 8.52 -4.66
C THR A 210 -7.25 7.98 -3.88
N ASP A 211 -7.71 6.76 -4.19
CA ASP A 211 -8.68 6.09 -3.33
C ASP A 211 -8.04 5.50 -2.08
N ALA A 212 -8.40 6.06 -0.93
CA ALA A 212 -8.22 5.40 0.35
C ALA A 212 -9.33 4.36 0.60
N SER A 213 -9.60 3.46 -0.35
CA SER A 213 -10.38 2.25 -0.07
C SER A 213 -10.24 1.18 -1.17
N TRP A 214 -9.04 0.60 -1.25
CA TRP A 214 -8.82 -0.79 -1.68
C TRP A 214 -9.08 -1.09 -3.16
N ASN A 215 -9.39 -0.09 -3.98
CA ASN A 215 -9.62 -0.27 -5.41
C ASN A 215 -9.18 0.94 -6.26
N VAL A 216 -7.87 1.16 -6.31
CA VAL A 216 -7.21 2.22 -7.10
C VAL A 216 -7.49 2.14 -8.61
N SER A 217 -7.97 0.98 -9.11
CA SER A 217 -8.35 0.85 -10.53
C SER A 217 -9.79 1.25 -10.81
N THR A 218 -10.61 1.49 -9.78
CA THR A 218 -12.05 1.76 -9.95
C THR A 218 -12.42 3.22 -9.76
N TYR A 219 -11.62 4.02 -9.05
CA TYR A 219 -11.80 5.47 -9.08
C TYR A 219 -10.56 6.22 -9.55
N ASN A 220 -10.85 7.19 -10.40
CA ASN A 220 -9.92 7.89 -11.26
C ASN A 220 -9.04 8.86 -10.45
N ALA A 221 -7.85 8.41 -10.01
CA ALA A 221 -6.84 9.21 -9.31
C ALA A 221 -6.13 10.24 -10.24
N ILE A 222 -6.92 11.01 -10.99
CA ILE A 222 -6.44 11.91 -12.06
C ILE A 222 -5.52 13.01 -11.51
N PHE A 223 -5.85 13.54 -10.32
CA PHE A 223 -5.08 14.62 -9.70
C PHE A 223 -4.01 14.15 -8.71
N TYR A 224 -3.70 12.83 -8.68
CA TYR A 224 -2.58 12.31 -7.90
C TYR A 224 -1.27 13.05 -8.17
N SER A 225 -0.98 13.27 -9.46
CA SER A 225 0.28 13.86 -9.93
C SER A 225 0.31 15.39 -9.87
N LEU A 226 -0.73 16.07 -9.34
CA LEU A 226 -0.67 17.54 -9.17
C LEU A 226 0.50 17.97 -8.27
N LYS A 227 0.94 17.10 -7.37
CA LYS A 227 2.11 17.32 -6.49
C LYS A 227 3.42 17.52 -7.26
N ASP A 228 3.47 17.06 -8.51
CA ASP A 228 4.65 17.07 -9.36
C ASP A 228 4.68 18.28 -10.30
N LEU A 229 3.67 19.16 -10.26
CA LEU A 229 3.63 20.38 -11.07
C LEU A 229 4.53 21.47 -10.49
N GLU A 230 5.26 22.12 -11.40
CA GLU A 230 6.18 23.22 -11.12
C GLU A 230 5.66 24.53 -11.72
N VAL A 231 6.13 25.66 -11.16
CA VAL A 231 5.82 26.99 -11.68
C VAL A 231 6.27 27.09 -13.14
N GLY A 232 5.38 27.58 -14.01
CA GLY A 232 5.60 27.68 -15.44
C GLY A 232 5.06 26.50 -16.25
N ASN A 233 4.70 25.38 -15.63
CA ASN A 233 4.02 24.28 -16.34
C ASN A 233 2.66 24.72 -16.90
N THR A 234 2.24 24.04 -17.97
CA THR A 234 1.10 24.45 -18.78
C THR A 234 -0.15 23.65 -18.42
N VAL A 235 -1.28 24.34 -18.32
CA VAL A 235 -2.61 23.73 -18.15
C VAL A 235 -3.48 24.18 -19.33
N GLU A 236 -3.92 23.23 -20.14
CA GLU A 236 -4.87 23.45 -21.23
C GLU A 236 -6.28 23.13 -20.75
N ILE A 237 -7.20 24.08 -20.89
CA ILE A 237 -8.64 23.83 -20.74
C ILE A 237 -9.24 23.88 -22.14
N VAL A 238 -9.80 22.76 -22.59
CA VAL A 238 -10.59 22.70 -23.82
C VAL A 238 -12.05 22.88 -23.43
N PHE A 239 -12.67 23.95 -23.91
CA PHE A 239 -14.06 24.27 -23.62
C PHE A 239 -14.79 24.57 -24.93
N TRP A 240 -15.86 23.83 -25.22
CA TRP A 240 -16.61 23.92 -26.49
C TRP A 240 -15.72 23.89 -27.74
N GLY A 241 -14.67 23.06 -27.71
CA GLY A 241 -13.73 22.93 -28.83
C GLY A 241 -12.65 24.03 -28.92
N GLU A 242 -12.67 25.03 -28.04
CA GLU A 242 -11.65 26.07 -27.96
C GLU A 242 -10.64 25.76 -26.84
N SER A 243 -9.35 25.95 -27.11
CA SER A 243 -8.28 25.72 -26.13
C SER A 243 -7.90 27.02 -25.44
N HIS A 244 -7.98 27.03 -24.10
CA HIS A 244 -7.55 28.12 -23.24
C HIS A 244 -6.33 27.65 -22.44
N TRP A 245 -5.26 28.45 -22.48
CA TRP A 245 -3.97 28.08 -21.90
C TRP A 245 -3.72 28.86 -20.60
N TYR A 246 -3.27 28.14 -19.58
CA TYR A 246 -2.91 28.68 -18.27
C TYR A 246 -1.50 28.23 -17.90
N SER A 247 -0.79 29.04 -17.12
CA SER A 247 0.54 28.75 -16.61
C SER A 247 0.53 28.72 -15.09
N VAL A 248 1.05 27.61 -14.52
CA VAL A 248 1.13 27.40 -13.07
C VAL A 248 1.95 28.53 -12.43
N LYS A 249 1.39 29.20 -11.43
CA LYS A 249 2.04 30.28 -10.68
C LYS A 249 2.46 29.87 -9.28
N GLU A 250 1.64 29.08 -8.62
CA GLU A 250 1.93 28.60 -7.26
C GLU A 250 1.25 27.27 -6.94
N THR A 251 1.83 26.57 -5.97
CA THR A 251 1.25 25.39 -5.34
C THR A 251 1.22 25.60 -3.83
N LYS A 252 0.06 25.36 -3.20
CA LYS A 252 -0.13 25.57 -1.75
C LYS A 252 -0.89 24.42 -1.11
N ILE A 253 -0.61 24.21 0.18
CA ILE A 253 -1.31 23.23 1.01
C ILE A 253 -2.14 23.99 2.04
N VAL A 254 -3.45 23.77 2.02
CA VAL A 254 -4.40 24.44 2.92
C VAL A 254 -5.13 23.42 3.81
N ALA A 255 -5.81 23.92 4.85
CA ALA A 255 -6.65 23.08 5.70
C ALA A 255 -7.88 22.55 4.91
N ALA A 256 -8.44 21.41 5.33
CA ALA A 256 -9.54 20.78 4.60
C ALA A 256 -10.85 21.59 4.58
N ASP A 257 -11.02 22.47 5.56
CA ASP A 257 -12.16 23.35 5.79
C ASP A 257 -11.93 24.79 5.28
N ASP A 258 -10.77 25.06 4.66
CA ASP A 258 -10.45 26.38 4.12
C ASP A 258 -11.20 26.64 2.81
N VAL A 259 -12.32 27.35 2.91
CA VAL A 259 -13.17 27.76 1.77
C VAL A 259 -12.81 29.13 1.21
N SER A 260 -11.77 29.79 1.73
CA SER A 260 -11.40 31.15 1.31
C SER A 260 -11.12 31.27 -0.20
N LEU A 261 -10.74 30.16 -0.83
CA LEU A 261 -10.37 30.06 -2.24
C LEU A 261 -11.53 29.69 -3.17
N LEU A 262 -12.70 29.35 -2.61
CA LEU A 262 -13.96 29.27 -3.36
C LEU A 262 -14.59 30.66 -3.54
N GLN A 263 -14.03 31.70 -2.90
CA GLN A 263 -14.54 33.05 -3.06
C GLN A 263 -14.27 33.55 -4.49
N PRO A 264 -15.29 34.03 -5.20
CA PRO A 264 -15.13 34.61 -6.53
C PRO A 264 -14.04 35.68 -6.55
N GLN A 265 -13.04 35.51 -7.41
CA GLN A 265 -12.04 36.56 -7.66
C GLN A 265 -12.33 37.17 -9.03
N THR A 266 -12.32 38.49 -9.09
CA THR A 266 -12.68 39.26 -10.30
C THR A 266 -11.47 39.93 -10.96
N GLU A 267 -10.31 39.91 -10.30
CA GLU A 267 -9.12 40.66 -10.73
C GLU A 267 -8.40 39.99 -11.90
N LYS A 268 -8.15 38.68 -11.80
CA LYS A 268 -7.40 37.90 -12.79
C LYS A 268 -8.14 36.62 -13.15
N GLU A 269 -7.99 36.22 -14.41
CA GLU A 269 -8.45 34.91 -14.85
C GLU A 269 -7.47 33.83 -14.41
N GLN A 270 -7.99 32.85 -13.65
CA GLN A 270 -7.19 31.79 -13.08
C GLN A 270 -7.98 30.48 -12.98
N VAL A 271 -7.24 29.38 -13.00
CA VAL A 271 -7.74 28.03 -12.74
C VAL A 271 -7.08 27.54 -11.45
N ILE A 272 -7.92 27.08 -10.51
CA ILE A 272 -7.48 26.42 -9.29
C ILE A 272 -7.79 24.94 -9.40
N LEU A 273 -6.75 24.11 -9.34
CA LEU A 273 -6.85 22.65 -9.31
C LEU A 273 -6.70 22.17 -7.87
N GLN A 274 -7.70 21.48 -7.34
CA GLN A 274 -7.72 20.98 -5.97
C GLN A 274 -7.70 19.45 -5.90
N THR A 275 -6.90 18.91 -4.98
CA THR A 275 -7.00 17.51 -4.57
C THR A 275 -6.74 17.31 -3.07
N CYS A 276 -6.98 16.10 -2.55
CA CYS A 276 -6.74 15.79 -1.13
C CYS A 276 -5.25 15.55 -0.84
N TRP A 277 -4.80 15.99 0.33
CA TRP A 277 -3.40 15.91 0.73
C TRP A 277 -3.22 15.48 2.20
N PRO A 278 -2.20 14.68 2.53
CA PRO A 278 -1.42 13.82 1.63
C PRO A 278 -2.29 12.83 0.83
N PRO A 279 -1.77 12.25 -0.26
CA PRO A 279 -2.49 11.23 -1.01
C PRO A 279 -2.97 10.10 -0.08
N GLY A 280 -4.23 9.69 -0.24
CA GLY A 280 -4.86 8.64 0.56
C GLY A 280 -5.42 9.12 1.89
N THR A 281 -5.47 10.44 2.11
CA THR A 281 -6.06 11.07 3.29
C THR A 281 -6.98 12.21 2.88
N THR A 282 -7.75 12.76 3.82
CA THR A 282 -8.60 13.95 3.61
C THR A 282 -8.20 15.12 4.50
N TRP A 283 -7.01 15.06 5.11
CA TRP A 283 -6.59 15.98 6.19
C TRP A 283 -6.37 17.41 5.72
N LYS A 284 -5.86 17.57 4.50
CA LYS A 284 -5.53 18.86 3.88
C LYS A 284 -5.94 18.85 2.42
N ARG A 285 -5.80 19.99 1.75
CA ARG A 285 -5.93 20.10 0.30
C ARG A 285 -4.63 20.58 -0.31
N LEU A 286 -4.25 19.96 -1.42
CA LEU A 286 -3.21 20.47 -2.32
C LEU A 286 -3.91 21.29 -3.39
N LEU A 287 -3.45 22.52 -3.59
CA LEU A 287 -3.98 23.45 -4.56
C LEU A 287 -2.88 23.88 -5.52
N VAL A 288 -3.18 23.83 -6.80
CA VAL A 288 -2.33 24.39 -7.86
C VAL A 288 -3.09 25.55 -8.47
N VAL A 289 -2.49 26.74 -8.48
CA VAL A 289 -3.06 27.95 -9.04
C VAL A 289 -2.33 28.26 -10.35
N ALA A 290 -3.09 28.32 -11.44
CA ALA A 290 -2.59 28.71 -12.76
C ALA A 290 -3.32 29.96 -13.23
N GLU A 291 -2.59 30.92 -13.78
CA GLU A 291 -3.17 32.15 -14.37
C GLU A 291 -3.17 32.01 -15.90
N LYS A 292 -4.10 32.70 -16.58
CA LYS A 292 -4.16 32.69 -18.06
C LYS A 292 -2.80 33.06 -18.64
N ALA A 293 -2.33 32.27 -19.60
CA ALA A 293 -1.09 32.54 -20.32
C ALA A 293 -1.30 33.75 -21.24
N GLU A 294 -0.30 34.63 -21.31
CA GLU A 294 -0.27 35.78 -22.22
C GLU A 294 0.01 35.36 -23.68
#